data_AF-A0A4S3M660-F1
#
_entry.id   AF-A0A4S3M660-F1
#
_cell.length_a   1.000
_cell.length_b   1.000
_cell.length_c   1.000
_cell.angle_alpha   90.00
_cell.angle_beta   90.00
_cell.angle_gamma   90.00
#
_symmetry.space_group_name_H-M   'P 1'
#
loop_
_entity.id
_entity.type
_entity.pdbx_description
1 polymer ?
#
loop_
_entity_poly.entity_id
_entity_poly.type
_entity_poly.pdbx_seq_one_letter_code
_entity_poly.pdbx_strand_id
1 'polypeptide(L)'
;MTKGEMVANCADKLFLQKIVANSMSCSSPAKARYKKLSPRHCGYCVPCLIRRASLEVGLDGDDETLYTVEDLKGHILASDQPEGEHVRSFQLMAKRIRAKPDLAKILVHKPGPLHDKPDEIPDYADVFRRGVLEVAELLKGVRARPGG
;
A
#
# COMPACT_ATOMS: atom_id res chain seq x y z
N MET A 1 12.02 -9.30 -1.47
CA MET A 1 12.03 -7.99 -0.80
C MET A 1 10.66 -7.33 -0.89
N THR A 2 10.22 -6.59 0.13
CA THR A 2 9.02 -5.73 0.05
C THR A 2 9.30 -4.46 -0.75
N LYS A 3 8.26 -3.68 -1.04
CA LYS A 3 8.42 -2.39 -1.72
C LYS A 3 9.14 -1.37 -0.83
N GLY A 4 8.92 -1.35 0.48
CA GLY A 4 9.72 -0.53 1.40
C GLY A 4 11.19 -0.93 1.41
N GLU A 5 11.49 -2.23 1.44
CA GLU A 5 12.86 -2.74 1.31
C GLU A 5 13.50 -2.33 -0.03
N MET A 6 12.74 -2.29 -1.14
CA MET A 6 13.24 -1.80 -2.42
C MET A 6 13.60 -0.31 -2.38
N VAL A 7 12.79 0.53 -1.71
CA VAL A 7 13.06 1.97 -1.57
C VAL A 7 14.29 2.17 -0.67
N ALA A 8 14.33 1.50 0.48
CA ALA A 8 15.42 1.61 1.46
C ALA A 8 16.78 1.18 0.89
N ASN A 9 16.80 0.15 0.03
CA ASN A 9 17.99 -0.39 -0.59
C ASN A 9 18.18 0.09 -2.05
N CYS A 10 17.52 1.17 -2.46
CA CYS A 10 17.71 1.72 -3.80
C CYS A 10 19.16 2.18 -3.98
N ALA A 11 19.84 1.70 -5.02
CA ALA A 11 21.25 2.01 -5.26
C ALA A 11 21.49 3.51 -5.51
N ASP A 12 20.52 4.20 -6.15
CA ASP A 12 20.57 5.64 -6.42
C ASP A 12 19.45 6.36 -5.64
N LYS A 13 19.62 6.44 -4.31
CA LYS A 13 18.68 7.14 -3.43
C LYS A 13 18.51 8.61 -3.78
N LEU A 14 19.57 9.29 -4.19
CA LEU A 14 19.53 10.72 -4.54
C LEU A 14 18.64 10.96 -5.76
N PHE A 15 18.73 10.11 -6.79
CA PHE A 15 17.81 10.18 -7.92
C PHE A 15 16.38 9.84 -7.51
N LEU A 16 16.19 8.79 -6.70
CA LEU A 16 14.88 8.40 -6.21
C LEU A 16 14.18 9.55 -5.49
N GLN A 17 14.85 10.23 -4.56
CA GLN A 17 14.32 11.39 -3.84
C GLN A 17 13.89 12.52 -4.78
N LYS A 18 14.69 12.81 -5.82
CA LYS A 18 14.37 13.87 -6.79
C LYS A 18 13.16 13.54 -7.67
N ILE A 19 12.93 12.26 -7.98
CA ILE A 19 11.92 11.85 -8.96
C ILE A 19 10.67 11.25 -8.33
N VAL A 20 10.70 10.90 -7.04
CA VAL A 20 9.63 10.13 -6.39
C VAL A 20 8.27 10.80 -6.59
N ALA A 21 8.15 12.10 -6.33
CA ALA A 21 6.91 12.85 -6.48
C ALA A 21 6.36 12.88 -7.92
N ASN A 22 7.21 12.67 -8.92
CA ASN A 22 6.85 12.64 -10.34
C ASN A 22 6.49 11.24 -10.87
N SER A 23 6.68 10.19 -10.05
CA SER A 23 6.35 8.81 -10.43
C SER A 23 4.90 8.45 -10.11
N MET A 24 4.26 7.65 -10.96
CA MET A 24 2.83 7.29 -10.82
C MET A 24 2.65 5.82 -10.45
N SER A 25 1.93 5.56 -9.35
CA SER A 25 1.52 4.20 -8.94
C SER A 25 -0.01 4.05 -8.88
N CYS A 26 -0.74 5.15 -8.74
CA CYS A 26 -2.19 5.16 -8.57
C CYS A 26 -2.91 4.38 -9.69
N SER A 27 -3.91 3.57 -9.33
CA SER A 27 -4.71 2.81 -10.31
C SER A 27 -5.75 3.66 -11.06
N SER A 28 -5.97 4.91 -10.65
CA SER A 28 -6.97 5.79 -11.26
C SER A 28 -6.65 7.28 -11.06
N PRO A 29 -5.48 7.78 -11.50
CA PRO A 29 -5.04 9.16 -11.23
C PRO A 29 -5.98 10.22 -11.85
N ALA A 30 -6.62 9.88 -12.97
CA ALA A 30 -7.58 10.76 -13.63
C ALA A 30 -8.87 10.98 -12.83
N LYS A 31 -9.19 10.17 -11.80
CA LYS A 31 -10.39 10.37 -10.96
C LYS A 31 -10.36 11.70 -10.18
N ALA A 32 -9.17 12.26 -9.97
CA ALA A 32 -9.01 13.59 -9.37
C ALA A 32 -9.79 14.68 -10.14
N ARG A 33 -10.01 14.52 -11.45
CA ARG A 33 -10.80 15.45 -12.28
C ARG A 33 -12.23 15.64 -11.77
N TYR A 34 -12.85 14.61 -11.19
CA TYR A 34 -14.21 14.70 -10.65
C TYR A 34 -14.29 15.62 -9.43
N LYS A 35 -13.16 15.84 -8.74
CA LYS A 35 -12.99 16.85 -7.68
C LYS A 35 -12.39 18.17 -8.20
N LYS A 36 -12.35 18.38 -9.53
CA LYS A 36 -11.71 19.53 -10.20
C LYS A 36 -10.22 19.71 -9.86
N LEU A 37 -9.53 18.61 -9.54
CA LEU A 37 -8.10 18.58 -9.26
C LEU A 37 -7.31 18.08 -10.47
N SER A 38 -6.05 18.50 -10.59
CA SER A 38 -5.11 17.91 -11.56
C SER A 38 -4.87 16.43 -11.28
N PRO A 39 -4.51 15.62 -12.31
CA PRO A 39 -4.16 14.21 -12.12
C PRO A 39 -3.12 14.04 -11.02
N ARG A 40 -3.41 13.16 -10.07
CA ARG A 40 -2.59 12.92 -8.88
C ARG A 40 -2.93 11.57 -8.25
N HIS A 41 -2.19 11.15 -7.24
CA HIS A 41 -2.47 9.90 -6.53
C HIS A 41 -3.74 10.06 -5.68
N CYS A 42 -4.56 9.03 -5.57
CA CYS A 42 -5.78 9.15 -4.77
C CYS A 42 -5.50 9.06 -3.26
N GLY A 43 -4.43 8.38 -2.86
CA GLY A 43 -4.01 8.20 -1.46
C GLY A 43 -4.55 6.95 -0.76
N TYR A 44 -5.58 6.30 -1.32
CA TYR A 44 -6.30 5.21 -0.65
C TYR A 44 -6.43 3.91 -1.46
N CYS A 45 -6.17 3.92 -2.77
CA CYS A 45 -6.21 2.67 -3.56
C CYS A 45 -5.04 1.75 -3.20
N VAL A 46 -5.17 0.45 -3.51
CA VAL A 46 -4.13 -0.56 -3.21
C VAL A 46 -2.71 -0.11 -3.55
N PRO A 47 -2.40 0.36 -4.78
CA PRO A 47 -1.03 0.80 -5.07
C PRO A 47 -0.63 2.11 -4.39
N CYS A 48 -1.57 3.01 -4.03
CA CYS A 48 -1.24 4.19 -3.25
C CYS A 48 -0.89 3.84 -1.79
N LEU A 49 -1.60 2.88 -1.18
CA LEU A 49 -1.32 2.43 0.18
C LEU A 49 0.03 1.71 0.26
N ILE A 50 0.32 0.83 -0.71
CA ILE A 50 1.64 0.20 -0.82
C ILE A 50 2.72 1.26 -0.99
N ARG A 51 2.54 2.20 -1.93
CA ARG A 51 3.50 3.29 -2.17
C ARG A 51 3.79 4.08 -0.89
N ARG A 52 2.75 4.58 -0.20
CA ARG A 52 2.91 5.38 1.01
C ARG A 52 3.69 4.62 2.09
N ALA A 53 3.33 3.36 2.33
CA ALA A 53 4.01 2.53 3.31
C ALA A 53 5.48 2.30 2.93
N SER A 54 5.77 2.10 1.65
CA SER A 54 7.13 1.90 1.17
C SER A 54 7.99 3.16 1.25
N LEU A 55 7.41 4.33 0.98
CA LEU A 55 8.11 5.62 1.11
C LEU A 55 8.34 5.97 2.58
N GLU A 56 7.38 5.72 3.46
CA GLU A 56 7.54 5.87 4.92
C GLU A 56 8.69 5.01 5.47
N VAL A 57 8.93 3.83 4.89
CA VAL A 57 10.02 2.93 5.32
C VAL A 57 11.38 3.32 4.74
N GLY A 58 11.44 3.72 3.47
CA GLY A 58 12.71 3.73 2.73
C GLY A 58 13.19 5.08 2.22
N LEU A 59 12.35 6.11 2.20
CA LEU A 59 12.72 7.43 1.71
C LEU A 59 13.44 8.18 2.83
N ASP A 60 14.61 8.75 2.54
CA ASP A 60 15.22 9.70 3.49
C ASP A 60 14.56 11.07 3.24
N GLY A 61 13.75 11.54 4.19
CA GLY A 61 12.97 12.78 4.07
C GLY A 61 11.46 12.55 3.89
N ASP A 62 10.73 13.63 3.62
CA ASP A 62 9.27 13.60 3.50
C ASP A 62 8.79 13.13 2.11
N ASP A 63 7.63 12.48 2.07
CA ASP A 63 6.94 12.14 0.81
C ASP A 63 6.25 13.38 0.23
N GLU A 64 6.86 14.01 -0.77
CA GLU A 64 6.30 15.17 -1.49
C GLU A 64 5.23 14.81 -2.54
N THR A 65 4.79 13.54 -2.62
CA THR A 65 3.76 13.12 -3.57
C THR A 65 2.42 13.82 -3.29
N LEU A 66 1.80 14.39 -4.33
CA LEU A 66 0.46 14.96 -4.22
C LEU A 66 -0.62 13.87 -4.16
N TYR A 67 -1.41 13.89 -3.11
CA TYR A 67 -2.53 12.96 -2.93
C TYR A 67 -3.87 13.67 -2.81
N THR A 68 -4.95 13.04 -3.29
CA THR A 68 -6.32 13.55 -3.11
C THR A 68 -6.80 13.44 -1.65
N VAL A 69 -6.52 12.30 -1.00
CA VAL A 69 -6.70 12.14 0.45
C VAL A 69 -5.33 12.30 1.07
N GLU A 70 -4.98 13.49 1.54
CA GLU A 70 -3.64 13.80 2.07
C GLU A 70 -3.36 13.02 3.36
N ASP A 71 -4.16 13.25 4.40
CA ASP A 71 -4.05 12.57 5.69
C ASP A 71 -5.10 11.46 5.86
N LEU A 72 -4.64 10.21 5.91
CA LEU A 72 -5.49 9.04 6.16
C LEU A 72 -6.08 9.04 7.59
N LYS A 73 -5.48 9.78 8.52
CA LYS A 73 -5.94 9.91 9.92
C LYS A 73 -6.85 11.12 10.12
N GLY A 74 -6.92 12.02 9.15
CA GLY A 74 -7.61 13.31 9.28
C GLY A 74 -9.13 13.19 9.44
N HIS A 75 -9.72 12.08 9.01
CA HIS A 75 -11.13 11.76 9.23
C HIS A 75 -11.38 10.25 9.21
N ILE A 76 -12.63 9.86 9.48
CA ILE A 76 -13.05 8.46 9.38
C ILE A 76 -13.34 8.16 7.91
N LEU A 77 -12.65 7.16 7.35
CA LEU A 77 -12.84 6.72 5.97
C LEU A 77 -14.04 5.75 5.90
N ALA A 78 -15.04 6.10 5.10
CA ALA A 78 -16.23 5.28 4.91
C ALA A 78 -15.87 3.99 4.13
N SER A 79 -15.97 2.82 4.78
CA SER A 79 -15.48 1.55 4.22
C SER A 79 -16.40 0.92 3.17
N ASP A 80 -17.60 1.45 3.01
CA ASP A 80 -18.56 1.22 1.93
C ASP A 80 -18.34 2.16 0.73
N GLN A 81 -17.41 3.11 0.85
CA GLN A 81 -17.00 4.02 -0.22
C GLN A 81 -15.58 3.70 -0.68
N PRO A 82 -15.18 4.13 -1.92
CA PRO A 82 -13.85 3.85 -2.44
C PRO A 82 -12.70 4.29 -1.54
N GLU A 83 -12.87 5.40 -0.81
CA GLU A 83 -11.85 5.97 0.08
C GLU A 83 -11.52 5.07 1.29
N GLY A 84 -12.47 4.27 1.78
CA GLY A 84 -12.27 3.41 2.94
C GLY A 84 -12.22 1.90 2.66
N GLU A 85 -12.72 1.44 1.51
CA GLU A 85 -12.83 0.00 1.19
C GLU A 85 -11.47 -0.72 1.27
N HIS A 86 -10.46 -0.18 0.58
CA HIS A 86 -9.13 -0.80 0.54
C HIS A 86 -8.37 -0.63 1.86
N VAL A 87 -8.53 0.50 2.55
CA VAL A 87 -7.97 0.70 3.89
C VAL A 87 -8.52 -0.36 4.85
N ARG A 88 -9.83 -0.56 4.86
CA ARG A 88 -10.48 -1.57 5.69
C ARG A 88 -10.04 -2.98 5.32
N SER A 89 -9.88 -3.26 4.03
CA SER A 89 -9.40 -4.55 3.52
C SER A 89 -7.98 -4.88 4.01
N PHE A 90 -7.06 -3.91 3.97
CA PHE A 90 -5.70 -4.08 4.51
C PHE A 90 -5.72 -4.28 6.03
N GLN A 91 -6.51 -3.51 6.77
CA GLN A 91 -6.65 -3.69 8.22
C GLN A 91 -7.15 -5.11 8.57
N LEU A 92 -8.15 -5.62 7.85
CA LEU A 92 -8.65 -6.97 8.04
C LEU A 92 -7.59 -8.03 7.68
N MET A 93 -6.90 -7.87 6.54
CA MET A 93 -5.86 -8.79 6.11
C MET A 93 -4.71 -8.84 7.13
N ALA A 94 -4.25 -7.68 7.60
CA ALA A 94 -3.20 -7.58 8.61
C ALA A 94 -3.62 -8.25 9.92
N LYS A 95 -4.87 -8.07 10.37
CA LYS A 95 -5.40 -8.76 11.55
C LYS A 95 -5.35 -10.29 11.37
N ARG A 96 -5.76 -10.80 10.22
CA ARG A 96 -5.75 -12.25 9.91
C ARG A 96 -4.32 -12.80 9.85
N ILE A 97 -3.41 -12.09 9.19
CA ILE A 97 -2.00 -12.47 9.08
C ILE A 97 -1.31 -12.47 10.45
N ARG A 98 -1.56 -11.45 11.29
CA ARG A 98 -1.00 -11.41 12.66
C ARG A 98 -1.52 -12.57 13.52
N ALA A 99 -2.79 -12.95 13.37
CA ALA A 99 -3.38 -14.07 14.12
C ALA A 99 -2.92 -15.44 13.60
N LYS A 100 -2.70 -15.60 12.29
CA LYS A 100 -2.25 -16.84 11.67
C LYS A 100 -1.25 -16.54 10.54
N PRO A 101 0.05 -16.39 10.83
CA PRO A 101 1.06 -16.05 9.83
C PRO A 101 1.14 -17.04 8.67
N ASP A 102 0.95 -18.34 8.93
CA ASP A 102 0.94 -19.39 7.91
C ASP A 102 -0.19 -19.23 6.87
N LEU A 103 -1.20 -18.39 7.13
CA LEU A 103 -2.23 -18.08 6.15
C LEU A 103 -1.63 -17.47 4.87
N ALA A 104 -0.47 -16.82 4.95
CA ALA A 104 0.25 -16.29 3.79
C ALA A 104 0.58 -17.38 2.75
N LYS A 105 0.94 -18.60 3.19
CA LYS A 105 1.26 -19.74 2.31
C LYS A 105 0.07 -20.16 1.46
N ILE A 106 -1.16 -19.91 1.92
CA ILE A 106 -2.39 -20.18 1.17
C ILE A 106 -2.77 -18.97 0.32
N LEU A 107 -2.72 -17.77 0.90
CA LEU A 107 -3.15 -16.55 0.24
C LEU A 107 -2.25 -16.12 -0.93
N VAL A 108 -0.98 -16.52 -0.93
CA VAL A 108 -0.07 -16.23 -2.05
C VAL A 108 -0.58 -16.79 -3.39
N HIS A 109 -1.41 -17.84 -3.35
CA HIS A 109 -2.03 -18.44 -4.54
C HIS A 109 -3.34 -17.77 -4.98
N LYS A 110 -3.82 -16.73 -4.27
CA LYS A 110 -5.08 -16.05 -4.64
C LYS A 110 -5.07 -15.43 -6.04
N PRO A 111 -3.99 -14.78 -6.50
CA PRO A 111 -3.92 -14.24 -7.86
C PRO A 111 -3.82 -15.31 -8.95
N GLY A 112 -3.39 -16.52 -8.59
CA GLY A 112 -3.19 -17.63 -9.52
C GLY A 112 -2.22 -18.69 -8.99
N PRO A 113 -2.09 -19.82 -9.69
CA PRO A 113 -1.12 -20.85 -9.35
C PRO A 113 0.33 -20.37 -9.53
N LEU A 114 1.25 -20.94 -8.74
CA LEU A 114 2.70 -20.65 -8.77
C LEU A 114 3.48 -21.94 -9.07
N HIS A 115 3.14 -22.60 -10.17
CA HIS A 115 3.67 -23.93 -10.51
C HIS A 115 5.05 -23.89 -11.16
N ASP A 116 5.44 -22.75 -11.71
CA ASP A 116 6.70 -22.53 -12.40
C ASP A 116 7.90 -22.49 -11.44
N LYS A 117 7.69 -22.03 -10.20
CA LYS A 117 8.73 -21.87 -9.18
C LYS A 117 8.29 -22.39 -7.80
N PRO A 118 8.05 -23.70 -7.65
CA PRO A 118 7.54 -24.27 -6.39
C PRO A 118 8.47 -24.03 -5.20
N ASP A 119 9.78 -24.06 -5.42
CA ASP A 119 10.79 -23.85 -4.38
C ASP A 119 10.84 -22.39 -3.88
N GLU A 120 10.35 -21.44 -4.67
CA GLU A 120 10.31 -20.00 -4.32
C GLU A 120 8.99 -19.59 -3.63
N ILE A 121 7.98 -20.47 -3.58
CA ILE A 121 6.67 -20.19 -2.95
C ILE A 121 6.82 -19.71 -1.49
N PRO A 122 7.66 -20.33 -0.63
CA PRO A 122 7.87 -19.84 0.72
C PRO A 122 8.35 -18.38 0.77
N ASP A 123 9.24 -17.99 -0.14
CA ASP A 123 9.77 -16.63 -0.22
C ASP A 123 8.70 -15.64 -0.69
N TYR A 124 7.89 -16.02 -1.68
CA TYR A 124 6.75 -15.20 -2.11
C TYR A 124 5.71 -15.02 -1.01
N ALA A 125 5.40 -16.10 -0.27
CA ALA A 125 4.49 -16.04 0.86
C ALA A 125 5.02 -15.12 1.96
N ASP A 126 6.32 -15.16 2.24
CA ASP A 126 6.95 -14.29 3.22
C ASP A 126 6.98 -12.81 2.76
N VAL A 127 7.31 -12.54 1.49
CA VAL A 127 7.22 -11.18 0.92
C VAL A 127 5.79 -10.65 0.97
N PHE A 128 4.80 -11.48 0.62
CA PHE A 128 3.38 -11.12 0.73
C PHE A 128 3.01 -10.78 2.18
N ARG A 129 3.39 -11.63 3.13
CA ARG A 129 3.13 -11.43 4.56
C ARG A 129 3.75 -10.12 5.06
N ARG A 130 5.04 -9.91 4.80
CA ARG A 130 5.75 -8.69 5.22
C ARG A 130 5.20 -7.45 4.54
N GLY A 131 4.88 -7.51 3.25
CA GLY A 131 4.28 -6.39 2.51
C GLY A 131 2.91 -5.98 3.04
N VAL A 132 2.07 -6.94 3.45
CA VAL A 132 0.79 -6.63 4.13
C VAL A 132 1.04 -5.94 5.47
N LEU A 133 2.02 -6.40 6.24
CA LEU A 133 2.34 -5.82 7.54
C LEU A 133 2.98 -4.43 7.40
N GLU A 134 3.78 -4.19 6.37
CA GLU A 134 4.33 -2.87 6.02
C GLU A 134 3.20 -1.85 5.81
N VAL A 135 2.19 -2.19 5.01
CA VAL A 135 0.99 -1.32 4.85
C VAL A 135 0.21 -1.19 6.15
N ALA A 136 0.20 -2.21 7.00
CA ALA A 136 -0.50 -2.15 8.28
C ALA A 136 0.15 -1.17 9.28
N GLU A 137 1.45 -0.90 9.15
CA GLU A 137 2.16 0.10 9.94
C GLU A 137 1.72 1.51 9.57
N LEU A 138 1.69 1.84 8.27
CA LEU A 138 1.12 3.10 7.74
C LEU A 138 -0.30 3.34 8.27
N LEU A 139 -1.11 2.28 8.34
CA LEU A 139 -2.52 2.36 8.73
C LEU A 139 -2.75 2.38 10.25
N LYS A 140 -1.70 2.40 11.08
CA LYS A 140 -1.85 2.54 12.54
C LYS A 140 -2.55 3.86 12.89
N GLY A 141 -3.67 3.77 13.60
CA GLY A 141 -4.49 4.92 13.99
C GLY A 141 -5.47 5.42 12.91
N VAL A 142 -5.42 4.87 11.70
CA VAL A 142 -6.41 5.16 10.65
C VAL A 142 -7.74 4.50 10.99
N ARG A 143 -8.83 5.24 10.91
CA ARG A 143 -10.17 4.74 11.22
C ARG A 143 -10.97 4.52 9.94
N ALA A 144 -11.39 3.27 9.69
CA ALA A 144 -12.28 2.92 8.60
C ALA A 144 -13.48 2.08 9.10
N ARG A 145 -14.70 2.53 8.81
CA ARG A 145 -15.96 1.87 9.19
C ARG A 145 -17.04 2.17 8.14
N PRO A 146 -18.12 1.37 8.02
CA PRO A 146 -19.20 1.68 7.10
C PRO A 146 -19.75 3.09 7.36
N GLY A 147 -20.01 3.84 6.29
CA GLY A 147 -20.93 4.96 6.32
C GLY A 147 -22.29 4.47 6.79
N GLY A 148 -22.90 5.21 7.70
CA GLY A 148 -24.26 4.92 8.17
C GLY A 148 -25.29 5.10 7.07
#